data_AF-A0AA39PG00-F1
#
_entry.id   AF-A0AA39PG00-F1
#
_cell.length_a   1.000
_cell.length_b   1.000
_cell.length_c   1.000
_cell.angle_alpha   90.00
_cell.angle_beta   90.00
_cell.angle_gamma   90.00
#
_symmetry.space_group_name_H-M   'P 1'
#
loop_
_entity.id
_entity.type
_entity.pdbx_description
1 polymer ?
#
loop_
_entity_poly.entity_id
_entity_poly.type
_entity_poly.pdbx_seq_one_letter_code
_entity_poly.pdbx_strand_id
1 'polypeptide(L)'
;MSLRPLQLCLTRRTFATHRILPSAAYTDAHNPNNPATTTTPHTISVEQRYALDSALRVDQAGEIAAVSIYQGQMAVLGRDAKLKPMLQEMLDQEKKHITVMDKLQVQHRVRPTILTEVARVAGFGLGAATALMGKEAAMACTEAVETVIGEHYDE
;
A
#
# COMPACT_ATOMS: atom_id res chain seq x y z
N MET A 1 -9.13 54.31 11.58
CA MET A 1 -8.20 53.18 11.39
C MET A 1 -8.43 52.17 12.50
N SER A 2 -9.13 51.08 12.21
CA SER A 2 -9.37 49.98 13.15
C SER A 2 -8.99 48.68 12.43
N LEU A 3 -7.95 48.01 12.92
CA LEU A 3 -7.42 46.77 12.36
C LEU A 3 -8.24 45.60 12.90
N ARG A 4 -8.84 44.81 11.99
CA ARG A 4 -9.47 43.52 12.34
C ARG A 4 -8.40 42.45 12.51
N PRO A 5 -8.47 41.58 13.54
CA PRO A 5 -7.53 40.48 13.68
C PRO A 5 -7.86 39.38 12.65
N LEU A 6 -6.82 38.87 11.98
CA LEU A 6 -6.88 37.68 11.15
C LEU A 6 -7.18 36.46 12.04
N GLN A 7 -8.40 35.97 11.94
CA GLN A 7 -8.83 34.73 12.59
C GLN A 7 -8.19 33.57 11.83
N LEU A 8 -7.11 33.01 12.39
CA LEU A 8 -6.45 31.83 11.84
C LEU A 8 -7.43 30.65 11.96
N CYS A 9 -8.13 30.37 10.87
CA CYS A 9 -9.00 29.20 10.76
C CYS A 9 -8.10 27.96 10.73
N LEU A 10 -7.83 27.37 11.90
CA LEU A 10 -7.31 26.01 11.99
C LEU A 10 -8.41 25.06 11.49
N THR A 11 -8.43 24.81 10.18
CA THR A 11 -9.16 23.69 9.61
C THR A 11 -8.52 22.41 10.13
N ARG A 12 -9.13 21.87 11.17
CA ARG A 12 -8.88 20.53 11.69
C ARG A 12 -9.28 19.55 10.57
N ARG A 13 -8.35 19.20 9.67
CA ARG A 13 -8.55 18.15 8.66
C ARG A 13 -8.86 16.87 9.42
N THR A 14 -10.11 16.45 9.34
CA THR A 14 -10.58 15.14 9.77
C THR A 14 -9.91 14.11 8.88
N PHE A 15 -8.96 13.36 9.45
CA PHE A 15 -8.38 12.16 8.85
C PHE A 15 -9.45 11.07 8.81
N ALA A 16 -10.18 10.99 7.71
CA ALA A 16 -11.02 9.86 7.34
C ALA A 16 -11.40 9.99 5.86
N THR A 17 -10.47 9.69 4.96
CA THR A 17 -10.82 9.37 3.58
C THR A 17 -10.73 7.86 3.43
N HIS A 18 -11.86 7.19 3.64
CA HIS A 18 -12.09 5.84 3.16
C HIS A 18 -12.17 5.91 1.63
N ARG A 19 -11.05 6.14 0.94
CA ARG A 19 -10.99 6.10 -0.52
C ARG A 19 -10.87 4.63 -0.92
N ILE A 20 -12.00 4.07 -1.37
CA ILE A 20 -11.98 2.83 -2.13
C ILE A 20 -11.24 3.14 -3.42
N LEU A 21 -10.03 2.58 -3.58
CA LEU A 21 -9.29 2.69 -4.85
C LEU A 21 -10.10 2.02 -5.96
N PRO A 22 -10.09 2.53 -7.21
CA PRO A 22 -10.75 1.86 -8.34
C PRO A 22 -10.30 0.41 -8.53
N SER A 23 -9.04 0.11 -8.17
CA SER A 23 -8.48 -1.25 -8.15
C SER A 23 -9.21 -2.17 -7.18
N ALA A 24 -9.84 -1.66 -6.11
CA ALA A 24 -10.59 -2.44 -5.13
C ALA A 24 -11.74 -3.25 -5.74
N ALA A 25 -12.30 -2.80 -6.87
CA ALA A 25 -13.32 -3.56 -7.62
C ALA A 25 -12.75 -4.87 -8.22
N TYR A 26 -11.44 -4.93 -8.48
CA TYR A 26 -10.75 -6.06 -9.08
C TYR A 26 -9.83 -6.80 -8.10
N THR A 27 -9.53 -6.19 -6.94
CA THR A 27 -8.64 -6.75 -5.91
C THR A 27 -9.40 -7.29 -4.70
N ASP A 28 -10.68 -7.66 -4.84
CA ASP A 28 -11.39 -8.39 -3.79
C ASP A 28 -10.72 -9.75 -3.53
N ALA A 29 -9.90 -9.80 -2.48
CA ALA A 29 -9.21 -10.99 -2.03
C ALA A 29 -10.18 -12.14 -1.72
N HIS A 30 -11.43 -11.83 -1.37
CA HIS A 30 -12.47 -12.79 -0.99
C HIS A 30 -13.27 -13.35 -2.16
N ASN A 31 -13.05 -12.89 -3.40
CA ASN A 31 -13.66 -13.48 -4.58
C ASN A 31 -12.70 -14.50 -5.25
N PRO A 32 -12.84 -15.82 -5.00
CA PRO A 32 -11.95 -16.84 -5.56
C PRO A 32 -12.14 -17.04 -7.07
N ASN A 33 -13.25 -16.58 -7.63
CA ASN A 33 -13.61 -16.79 -9.03
C ASN A 33 -13.44 -15.52 -9.88
N ASN A 34 -12.68 -14.54 -9.39
CA ASN A 34 -12.43 -13.32 -10.15
C ASN A 34 -11.62 -13.66 -11.41
N PRO A 35 -12.15 -13.36 -12.63
CA PRO A 35 -11.46 -13.67 -13.88
C PRO A 35 -10.07 -13.03 -13.98
N ALA A 36 -9.85 -11.88 -13.31
CA ALA A 36 -8.54 -11.22 -13.26
C ALA A 36 -7.46 -12.07 -12.59
N THR A 37 -7.83 -12.96 -11.67
CA THR A 37 -6.92 -13.82 -10.90
C THR A 37 -7.12 -15.32 -11.14
N THR A 38 -7.92 -15.69 -12.15
CA THR A 38 -8.19 -17.10 -12.49
C THR A 38 -8.04 -17.44 -13.97
N THR A 39 -7.97 -16.43 -14.85
CA THR A 39 -7.90 -16.64 -16.30
C THR A 39 -6.81 -15.77 -16.92
N THR A 40 -6.14 -16.30 -17.95
CA THR A 40 -5.16 -15.55 -18.75
C THR A 40 -5.54 -15.68 -20.22
N PRO A 41 -5.63 -14.58 -20.99
CA PRO A 41 -5.91 -14.66 -22.42
C PRO A 41 -4.86 -15.51 -23.16
N HIS A 42 -5.33 -16.40 -24.04
CA HIS A 42 -4.44 -17.28 -24.80
C HIS A 42 -3.65 -16.56 -25.90
N THR A 43 -3.98 -15.30 -26.20
CA THR A 43 -3.47 -14.52 -27.34
C THR A 43 -2.37 -13.51 -26.98
N ILE A 44 -1.82 -13.53 -25.76
CA ILE A 44 -0.71 -12.63 -25.40
C ILE A 44 0.59 -13.01 -26.14
N SER A 45 1.35 -12.03 -26.61
CA SER A 45 2.64 -12.21 -27.29
C SER A 45 3.76 -12.57 -26.29
N VAL A 46 4.94 -12.92 -26.81
CA VAL A 46 6.12 -13.17 -25.97
C VAL A 46 6.57 -11.90 -25.24
N GLU A 47 6.63 -10.77 -25.95
CA GLU A 47 6.99 -9.46 -25.36
C GLU A 47 6.02 -9.05 -24.25
N GLN A 48 4.71 -9.25 -24.47
CA GLN A 48 3.69 -8.97 -23.45
C GLN A 48 3.85 -9.85 -22.22
N ARG A 49 4.23 -11.13 -22.39
CA ARG A 49 4.52 -12.02 -21.27
C ARG A 49 5.74 -11.56 -20.46
N TYR A 50 6.80 -11.10 -21.12
CA TYR A 50 7.97 -10.56 -20.43
C TYR A 50 7.65 -9.27 -19.68
N ALA A 51 6.92 -8.35 -20.32
CA ALA A 51 6.47 -7.12 -19.66
C ALA A 51 5.60 -7.42 -18.44
N LEU A 52 4.67 -8.37 -18.54
CA LEU A 52 3.81 -8.80 -17.44
C LEU A 52 4.60 -9.44 -16.30
N ASP A 53 5.53 -10.35 -16.59
CA ASP A 53 6.40 -10.98 -15.58
C ASP A 53 7.25 -9.94 -14.84
N SER A 54 7.78 -8.94 -15.55
CA SER A 54 8.53 -7.85 -14.94
C SER A 54 7.64 -6.97 -14.04
N ALA A 55 6.46 -6.57 -14.53
CA ALA A 55 5.53 -5.74 -13.77
C ALA A 55 5.10 -6.44 -12.48
N LEU A 56 4.68 -7.71 -12.57
CA LEU A 56 4.24 -8.48 -11.40
C LEU A 56 5.33 -8.64 -10.33
N ARG A 57 6.61 -8.71 -10.71
CA ARG A 57 7.72 -8.75 -9.73
C ARG A 57 7.90 -7.43 -8.99
N VAL A 58 7.77 -6.31 -9.70
CA VAL A 58 7.91 -4.97 -9.14
C VAL A 58 6.73 -4.66 -8.22
N ASP A 59 5.51 -4.92 -8.70
CA ASP A 59 4.28 -4.70 -7.94
C ASP A 59 4.26 -5.53 -6.66
N GLN A 60 4.62 -6.82 -6.74
CA GLN A 60 4.75 -7.68 -5.56
C GLN A 60 5.74 -7.11 -4.53
N ALA A 61 6.89 -6.61 -5.00
CA ALA A 61 7.87 -6.01 -4.10
C ALA A 61 7.32 -4.74 -3.44
N GLY A 62 6.54 -3.93 -4.18
CA GLY A 62 5.81 -2.77 -3.65
C GLY A 62 4.84 -3.15 -2.53
N GLU A 63 3.98 -4.14 -2.78
CA GLU A 63 3.01 -4.62 -1.76
C GLU A 63 3.72 -5.17 -0.51
N ILE A 64 4.83 -5.89 -0.70
CA ILE A 64 5.63 -6.40 0.42
C ILE A 64 6.28 -5.26 1.21
N ALA A 65 6.77 -4.22 0.54
CA ALA A 65 7.27 -3.03 1.22
C ALA A 65 6.17 -2.34 2.03
N ALA A 66 4.97 -2.15 1.46
CA ALA A 66 3.84 -1.52 2.13
C ALA A 66 3.44 -2.26 3.42
N VAL A 67 3.24 -3.58 3.32
CA VAL A 67 2.99 -4.44 4.50
C VAL A 67 4.12 -4.31 5.53
N SER A 68 5.37 -4.27 5.07
CA SER A 68 6.54 -4.19 5.97
C SER A 68 6.65 -2.82 6.65
N ILE A 69 6.25 -1.72 6.00
CA ILE A 69 6.19 -0.38 6.60
C ILE A 69 5.27 -0.40 7.81
N TYR A 70 4.04 -0.91 7.67
CA TYR A 70 3.11 -1.00 8.78
C TYR A 70 3.61 -1.94 9.89
N GLN A 71 4.31 -3.02 9.56
CA GLN A 71 4.97 -3.87 10.56
C GLN A 71 6.06 -3.12 11.34
N GLY A 72 6.88 -2.31 10.65
CA GLY A 72 7.88 -1.46 11.28
C GLY A 72 7.27 -0.41 12.20
N GLN A 73 6.19 0.24 11.76
CA GLN A 73 5.45 1.20 12.58
C GLN A 73 4.83 0.54 13.80
N MET A 74 4.21 -0.63 13.64
CA MET A 74 3.62 -1.42 14.73
C MET A 74 4.68 -1.84 15.77
N ALA A 75 5.91 -2.14 15.34
CA ALA A 75 7.00 -2.50 16.25
C ALA A 75 7.37 -1.34 17.20
N VAL A 76 7.20 -0.09 16.77
CA VAL A 76 7.56 1.11 17.55
C VAL A 76 6.34 1.69 18.29
N LEU A 77 5.21 1.88 17.60
CA LEU A 77 4.02 2.57 18.10
C LEU A 77 2.93 1.62 18.62
N GLY A 78 3.07 0.30 18.44
CA GLY A 78 2.02 -0.69 18.74
C GLY A 78 1.68 -0.85 20.22
N ARG A 79 2.39 -0.18 21.14
CA ARG A 79 2.03 -0.10 22.57
C ARG A 79 1.04 1.02 22.88
N ASP A 80 0.88 2.00 21.99
CA ASP A 80 -0.11 3.06 22.16
C ASP A 80 -1.52 2.51 21.90
N ALA A 81 -2.36 2.52 22.94
CA ALA A 81 -3.72 1.98 22.90
C ALA A 81 -4.63 2.69 21.89
N LYS A 82 -4.33 3.93 21.51
CA LYS A 82 -5.10 4.71 20.53
C LYS A 82 -4.62 4.46 19.10
N LEU A 83 -3.31 4.24 18.90
CA LEU A 83 -2.73 4.08 17.56
C LEU A 83 -2.76 2.63 17.07
N LYS A 84 -2.60 1.67 17.99
CA LYS A 84 -2.56 0.25 17.65
C LYS A 84 -3.77 -0.21 16.80
N PRO A 85 -5.03 0.12 17.14
CA PRO A 85 -6.18 -0.33 16.34
C PRO A 85 -6.15 0.22 14.91
N MET A 86 -5.80 1.50 14.75
CA MET A 86 -5.67 2.15 13.44
C MET A 86 -4.56 1.49 12.60
N LEU A 87 -3.35 1.33 13.16
CA LEU A 87 -2.23 0.69 12.45
C LEU A 87 -2.55 -0.77 12.08
N GLN A 88 -3.30 -1.47 12.93
CA GLN A 88 -3.74 -2.83 12.65
C GLN A 88 -4.73 -2.87 11.49
N GLU A 89 -5.71 -1.96 11.48
CA GLU A 89 -6.67 -1.84 10.38
C GLU A 89 -5.98 -1.57 9.04
N MET A 90 -5.06 -0.60 9.00
CA MET A 90 -4.30 -0.27 7.79
C MET A 90 -3.43 -1.45 7.32
N LEU A 91 -2.73 -2.12 8.24
CA LEU A 91 -1.98 -3.34 7.94
C LEU A 91 -2.88 -4.43 7.37
N ASP A 92 -4.09 -4.60 7.89
CA ASP A 92 -5.03 -5.61 7.41
C ASP A 92 -5.65 -5.24 6.05
N GLN A 93 -5.69 -3.95 5.69
CA GLN A 93 -6.00 -3.52 4.33
C GLN A 93 -4.89 -3.93 3.36
N GLU A 94 -3.62 -3.65 3.68
CA GLU A 94 -2.50 -4.05 2.82
C GLU A 94 -2.36 -5.57 2.63
N LYS A 95 -2.70 -6.35 3.66
CA LYS A 95 -2.73 -7.82 3.54
C LYS A 95 -3.71 -8.31 2.48
N LYS A 96 -4.76 -7.54 2.17
CA LYS A 96 -5.69 -7.90 1.08
C LYS A 96 -5.03 -7.69 -0.27
N HIS A 97 -4.26 -6.61 -0.44
CA HIS A 97 -3.56 -6.32 -1.69
C HIS A 97 -2.52 -7.41 -2.01
N ILE A 98 -1.67 -7.76 -1.04
CA ILE A 98 -0.67 -8.82 -1.25
C ILE A 98 -1.31 -10.18 -1.53
N THR A 99 -2.49 -10.49 -0.97
CA THR A 99 -3.22 -11.74 -1.26
C THR A 99 -3.60 -11.83 -2.74
N VAL A 100 -3.95 -10.71 -3.37
CA VAL A 100 -4.26 -10.67 -4.81
C VAL A 100 -3.00 -10.81 -5.64
N MET A 101 -1.93 -10.13 -5.26
CA MET A 101 -0.66 -10.24 -5.99
C MET A 101 -0.06 -11.65 -5.90
N ASP A 102 -0.20 -12.34 -4.77
CA ASP A 102 0.20 -13.74 -4.63
C ASP A 102 -0.58 -14.65 -5.60
N LYS A 103 -1.89 -14.44 -5.77
CA LYS A 103 -2.69 -15.16 -6.77
C LYS A 103 -2.18 -14.90 -8.19
N LEU A 104 -1.87 -13.64 -8.51
CA LEU A 104 -1.36 -13.26 -9.84
C LEU A 104 0.02 -13.87 -10.12
N GLN A 105 0.93 -13.88 -9.13
CA GLN A 105 2.21 -14.56 -9.26
C GLN A 105 2.04 -16.05 -9.56
N VAL A 106 1.15 -16.74 -8.84
CA VAL A 106 0.88 -18.17 -9.06
C VAL A 106 0.27 -18.41 -10.44
N GLN A 107 -0.74 -17.62 -10.82
CA GLN A 107 -1.40 -17.70 -12.13
C GLN A 107 -0.39 -17.59 -13.27
N HIS A 108 0.51 -16.62 -13.19
CA HIS A 108 1.49 -16.32 -14.25
C HIS A 108 2.83 -17.04 -14.07
N ARG A 109 2.98 -17.87 -13.03
CA ARG A 109 4.21 -18.61 -12.68
C ARG A 109 5.43 -17.69 -12.53
N VAL A 110 5.20 -16.48 -12.04
CA VAL A 110 6.24 -15.50 -11.76
C VAL A 110 7.02 -15.96 -10.54
N ARG A 111 8.35 -15.95 -10.64
CA ARG A 111 9.23 -16.33 -9.53
C ARG A 111 9.57 -15.10 -8.68
N PRO A 112 9.58 -15.23 -7.34
CA PRO A 112 10.10 -14.20 -6.46
C PRO A 112 11.55 -13.84 -6.82
N THR A 113 11.94 -12.59 -6.53
CA THR A 113 13.29 -12.09 -6.81
C THR A 113 13.95 -11.53 -5.56
N ILE A 114 15.24 -11.21 -5.63
CA ILE A 114 15.97 -10.52 -4.55
C ILE A 114 15.29 -9.18 -4.19
N LEU A 115 14.64 -8.53 -5.17
CA LEU A 115 13.91 -7.27 -4.95
C LEU A 115 12.86 -7.41 -3.83
N THR A 116 12.20 -8.56 -3.75
CA THR A 116 11.20 -8.86 -2.73
C THR A 116 11.78 -8.80 -1.31
N GLU A 117 12.94 -9.39 -1.09
CA GLU A 117 13.57 -9.42 0.24
C GLU A 117 14.19 -8.07 0.59
N VAL A 118 14.75 -7.36 -0.39
CA VAL A 118 15.22 -5.98 -0.20
C VAL A 118 14.06 -5.07 0.18
N ALA A 119 12.94 -5.15 -0.53
CA ALA A 119 11.73 -4.37 -0.28
C ALA A 119 11.16 -4.61 1.12
N ARG A 120 11.16 -5.87 1.58
CA ARG A 120 10.74 -6.23 2.94
C ARG A 120 11.58 -5.52 4.00
N VAL A 121 12.91 -5.63 3.90
CA VAL A 121 13.83 -5.04 4.89
C VAL A 121 13.78 -3.51 4.84
N ALA A 122 13.79 -2.93 3.64
CA ALA A 122 13.74 -1.49 3.45
C ALA A 122 12.41 -0.90 3.96
N GLY A 123 11.27 -1.53 3.64
CA GLY A 123 9.96 -1.12 4.10
C GLY A 123 9.86 -1.14 5.62
N PHE A 124 10.30 -2.24 6.26
CA PHE A 124 10.34 -2.33 7.72
C PHE A 124 11.20 -1.23 8.34
N GLY A 125 12.41 -1.04 7.82
CA GLY A 125 13.34 -0.01 8.30
C GLY A 125 12.75 1.39 8.19
N LEU A 126 12.12 1.71 7.05
CA LEU A 126 11.44 3.00 6.83
C LEU A 126 10.27 3.20 7.80
N GLY A 127 9.41 2.19 7.96
CA GLY A 127 8.29 2.24 8.89
C GLY A 127 8.73 2.45 10.34
N ALA A 128 9.74 1.70 10.78
CA ALA A 128 10.29 1.85 12.12
C ALA A 128 10.96 3.23 12.32
N ALA A 129 11.76 3.68 11.35
CA ALA A 129 12.46 4.97 11.43
C ALA A 129 11.48 6.15 11.52
N THR A 130 10.45 6.17 10.68
CA THR A 130 9.44 7.24 10.71
C THR A 130 8.57 7.18 11.96
N ALA A 131 8.25 5.99 12.46
CA ALA A 131 7.57 5.82 13.73
C ALA A 131 8.37 6.32 14.94
N LEU A 132 9.70 6.19 14.92
CA LEU A 132 10.59 6.76 15.95
C LEU A 132 10.58 8.30 15.92
N MET A 133 10.29 8.91 14.76
CA MET A 133 10.15 10.37 14.62
C MET A 133 8.79 10.89 15.10
N GLY A 134 7.83 10.01 15.36
CA GLY A 134 6.50 10.34 15.89
C GLY A 134 5.36 9.85 14.99
N LYS A 135 4.14 9.94 15.52
CA LYS A 135 2.92 9.50 14.83
C LYS A 135 2.73 10.23 13.51
N GLU A 136 2.89 11.55 13.51
CA GLU A 136 2.64 12.40 12.34
C GLU A 136 3.59 12.04 11.20
N ALA A 137 4.86 11.75 11.51
CA ALA A 137 5.85 11.30 10.54
C ALA A 137 5.53 9.91 9.98
N ALA A 138 5.09 8.98 10.82
CA ALA A 138 4.63 7.66 10.40
C ALA A 138 3.43 7.76 9.44
N MET A 139 2.43 8.57 9.77
CA MET A 139 1.25 8.74 8.92
C MET A 139 1.56 9.48 7.61
N ALA A 140 2.44 10.48 7.65
CA ALA A 140 2.87 11.18 6.44
C ALA A 140 3.65 10.25 5.50
N CYS A 141 4.46 9.34 6.06
CA CYS A 141 5.16 8.32 5.28
C CYS A 141 4.18 7.39 4.56
N THR A 142 3.13 6.93 5.23
CA THR A 142 2.14 6.03 4.63
C THR A 142 1.27 6.76 3.61
N GLU A 143 0.83 7.98 3.91
CA GLU A 143 0.07 8.82 2.97
C GLU A 143 0.89 9.11 1.70
N ALA A 144 2.18 9.40 1.83
CA ALA A 144 3.06 9.60 0.68
C ALA A 144 3.20 8.33 -0.17
N VAL A 145 3.34 7.16 0.45
CA VAL A 145 3.38 5.87 -0.25
C VAL A 145 2.06 5.61 -0.97
N GLU A 146 0.92 5.80 -0.30
CA GLU A 146 -0.41 5.64 -0.90
C GLU A 146 -0.67 6.64 -2.03
N THR A 147 -0.16 7.87 -1.92
CA THR A 147 -0.29 8.90 -2.97
C THR A 147 0.54 8.54 -4.21
N VAL A 148 1.77 8.04 -4.03
CA VAL A 148 2.60 7.56 -5.14
C VAL A 148 1.97 6.34 -5.83
N ILE A 149 1.20 5.53 -5.10
CA ILE A 149 0.44 4.40 -5.66
C ILE A 149 -0.88 4.87 -6.32
N GLY A 150 -1.52 5.92 -5.79
CA GLY A 150 -2.88 6.35 -6.19
C GLY A 150 -2.95 7.46 -7.25
N GLU A 151 -1.93 8.30 -7.40
CA GLU A 151 -1.90 9.33 -8.44
C GLU A 151 -1.54 8.73 -9.80
N HIS A 152 -2.50 8.13 -10.50
CA HIS A 152 -2.42 7.87 -11.95
C HIS A 152 -3.79 7.76 -12.65
N TYR A 153 -4.87 8.33 -12.11
CA TYR A 153 -6.19 8.32 -12.78
C TYR A 153 -7.05 9.57 -12.53
N ASP A 154 -6.46 10.77 -12.64
CA ASP A 154 -7.21 12.03 -12.80
C ASP A 154 -6.42 13.06 -13.65
N GLU A 155 -5.69 12.58 -14.67
CA GLU A 155 -5.33 13.36 -15.88
C GLU A 155 -5.59 12.53 -17.15
#